data_AF-A0A2W7DTB1-F1
#
_entry.id   AF-A0A2W7DTB1-F1
#
_cell.length_a   1.000
_cell.length_b   1.000
_cell.length_c   1.000
_cell.angle_alpha   90.00
_cell.angle_beta   90.00
_cell.angle_gamma   90.00
#
_symmetry.space_group_name_H-M   'P 1'
#
loop_
_entity.id
_entity.type
_entity.pdbx_description
1 polymer ?
#
loop_
_entity_poly.entity_id
_entity_poly.type
_entity_poly.pdbx_seq_one_letter_code
_entity_poly.pdbx_strand_id
1 'polypeptide(L)'
;MPDDLQGADRPSLFANAGSFRVLEVITEPGTIFHAEGTAPHGYYFETRIRLADMPWQCMARALPDRLPAGHFASICSTVLAGTHPDTGHRFTMVEPQMGGWGATASRDGLDAMYSTNHGDTFNCPVEICEARYGIDVGYEHLNETADARRNIRAGCKAGTPTPSARRSAA
;
A
#
# COMPACT_ATOMS: atom_id res chain seq x y z
N MET A 1 -15.78 -27.25 10.86
CA MET A 1 -15.50 -26.01 11.61
C MET A 1 -16.77 -25.18 11.60
N PRO A 2 -17.26 -24.69 12.74
CA PRO A 2 -18.48 -23.89 12.76
C PRO A 2 -18.28 -22.55 12.01
N ASP A 3 -19.33 -22.09 11.34
CA ASP A 3 -19.37 -20.96 10.40
C ASP A 3 -19.32 -19.57 11.06
N ASP A 4 -19.05 -19.50 12.36
CA ASP A 4 -19.26 -18.35 13.24
C ASP A 4 -18.04 -17.45 13.45
N LEU A 5 -16.84 -17.87 13.02
CA LEU A 5 -15.59 -17.08 13.13
C LEU A 5 -15.17 -16.35 11.83
N GLN A 6 -16.05 -16.25 10.83
CA GLN A 6 -15.74 -15.76 9.47
C GLN A 6 -16.33 -14.37 9.17
N GLY A 7 -15.88 -13.35 9.91
CA GLY A 7 -16.49 -12.01 9.90
C GLY A 7 -15.91 -10.99 8.90
N ALA A 8 -14.67 -11.19 8.44
CA ALA A 8 -13.94 -10.18 7.65
C ALA A 8 -13.65 -10.60 6.20
N ASP A 9 -13.90 -11.85 5.84
CA ASP A 9 -13.62 -12.43 4.52
C ASP A 9 -14.83 -12.49 3.59
N ARG A 10 -16.01 -12.02 4.04
CA ARG A 10 -17.24 -11.98 3.25
C ARG A 10 -17.51 -10.56 2.70
N PRO A 11 -17.36 -10.33 1.39
CA PRO A 11 -17.65 -9.03 0.78
C PRO A 11 -19.14 -8.64 0.84
N SER A 12 -20.03 -9.58 1.21
CA SER A 12 -21.47 -9.35 1.38
C SER A 12 -21.87 -8.87 2.78
N LEU A 13 -20.96 -8.89 3.76
CA LEU A 13 -21.25 -8.40 5.12
C LEU A 13 -20.83 -6.94 5.26
N PHE A 14 -21.64 -6.17 5.99
CA PHE A 14 -21.29 -4.80 6.35
C PHE A 14 -20.12 -4.81 7.34
N ALA A 15 -19.04 -4.11 7.00
CA ALA A 15 -17.95 -3.83 7.92
C ALA A 15 -18.38 -2.76 8.93
N ASN A 16 -18.72 -3.18 10.14
CA ASN A 16 -19.08 -2.28 11.25
C ASN A 16 -18.49 -2.79 12.57
N ALA A 17 -18.73 -2.08 13.67
CA ALA A 17 -18.19 -2.44 14.99
C ALA A 17 -18.55 -3.88 15.42
N GLY A 18 -19.68 -4.43 14.96
CA GLY A 18 -20.08 -5.81 15.23
C GLY A 18 -19.15 -6.86 14.62
N SER A 19 -18.52 -6.56 13.49
CA SER A 19 -17.54 -7.44 12.82
C SER A 19 -16.28 -7.66 13.67
N PHE A 20 -15.97 -6.72 14.57
CA PHE A 20 -14.78 -6.74 15.42
C PHE A 20 -15.08 -7.15 16.87
N ARG A 21 -16.34 -7.46 17.22
CA ARG A 21 -16.76 -7.82 18.59
C ARG A 21 -16.01 -9.04 19.15
N VAL A 22 -15.57 -9.94 18.30
CA VAL A 22 -14.83 -11.17 18.68
C VAL A 22 -13.32 -10.94 18.86
N LEU A 23 -12.83 -9.72 18.60
CA LEU A 23 -11.43 -9.39 18.72
C LEU A 23 -11.16 -8.65 20.03
N GLU A 24 -10.16 -9.15 20.77
CA GLU A 24 -9.56 -8.44 21.89
C GLU A 24 -8.24 -7.81 21.42
N VAL A 25 -8.08 -6.51 21.65
CA VAL A 25 -6.86 -5.77 21.30
C VAL A 25 -6.03 -5.58 22.57
N ILE A 26 -4.93 -6.33 22.66
CA ILE A 26 -3.97 -6.22 23.76
C ILE A 26 -2.78 -5.39 23.27
N THR A 27 -2.50 -4.30 23.96
CA THR A 27 -1.41 -3.38 23.61
C THR A 27 -0.92 -2.62 24.85
N GLU A 28 0.25 -2.00 24.75
CA GLU A 28 0.91 -1.26 25.83
C GLU A 28 0.87 0.25 25.53
N PRO A 29 0.35 1.10 26.43
CA PRO A 29 0.31 2.54 26.24
C PRO A 29 1.70 3.14 25.96
N GLY A 30 1.77 4.11 25.04
CA GLY A 30 3.01 4.76 24.63
C GLY A 30 3.79 4.02 23.54
N THR A 31 3.34 2.85 23.10
CA THR A 31 3.94 2.15 21.95
C THR A 31 3.49 2.76 20.62
N ILE A 32 4.19 2.42 19.54
CA ILE A 32 3.85 2.87 18.17
C ILE A 32 2.45 2.42 17.71
N PHE A 33 1.87 1.41 18.36
CA PHE A 33 0.52 0.90 18.09
C PHE A 33 -0.51 1.33 19.16
N HIS A 34 -0.09 2.07 20.17
CA HIS A 34 -0.94 2.64 21.23
C HIS A 34 -0.40 4.01 21.62
N ALA A 35 -0.43 4.89 20.64
CA ALA A 35 0.05 6.24 20.77
C ALA A 35 -0.94 7.09 21.58
N GLU A 36 -0.41 7.87 22.53
CA GLU A 36 -1.19 8.75 23.41
C GLU A 36 -1.25 10.18 22.86
N GLY A 37 -1.96 11.09 23.56
CA GLY A 37 -2.39 12.39 23.01
C GLY A 37 -1.29 13.32 22.48
N THR A 38 -0.03 13.13 22.85
CA THR A 38 1.11 13.94 22.38
C THR A 38 2.01 13.23 21.38
N ALA A 39 1.70 11.98 21.02
CA ALA A 39 2.54 11.20 20.13
C ALA A 39 2.49 11.72 18.68
N PRO A 40 3.65 11.78 17.98
CA PRO A 40 3.71 12.22 16.59
C PRO A 40 3.07 11.18 15.66
N HIS A 41 2.18 11.65 14.77
CA HIS A 41 1.37 10.78 13.89
C HIS A 41 1.46 11.10 12.40
N GLY A 42 2.41 11.93 11.95
CA GLY A 42 2.42 12.47 10.57
C GLY A 42 2.40 11.41 9.46
N TYR A 43 3.05 10.26 9.66
CA TYR A 43 3.13 9.15 8.70
C TYR A 43 2.57 7.84 9.27
N TYR A 44 1.50 7.92 10.07
CA TYR A 44 0.87 6.77 10.72
C TYR A 44 0.39 5.68 9.76
N PHE A 45 0.20 6.01 8.48
CA PHE A 45 -0.23 5.05 7.48
C PHE A 45 0.78 3.91 7.28
N GLU A 46 2.08 4.16 7.46
CA GLU A 46 3.12 3.12 7.36
C GLU A 46 3.09 2.16 8.56
N THR A 47 2.82 2.68 9.76
CA THR A 47 2.68 1.83 10.94
C THR A 47 1.38 1.03 10.88
N ARG A 48 0.28 1.67 10.44
CA ARG A 48 -1.02 1.04 10.25
C ARG A 48 -0.97 -0.08 9.22
N ILE A 49 -0.35 0.12 8.06
CA ILE A 49 -0.32 -0.91 7.02
C ILE A 49 0.53 -2.11 7.46
N ARG A 50 1.62 -1.87 8.20
CA ARG A 50 2.40 -2.93 8.81
C ARG A 50 1.57 -3.72 9.82
N LEU A 51 0.80 -3.02 10.65
CA LEU A 51 -0.12 -3.65 11.62
C LEU A 51 -1.20 -4.47 10.93
N ALA A 52 -1.72 -4.03 9.77
CA ALA A 52 -2.70 -4.79 9.00
C ALA A 52 -2.09 -6.05 8.34
N ASP A 53 -0.84 -5.99 7.89
CA ASP A 53 -0.16 -7.15 7.28
C ASP A 53 0.26 -8.21 8.34
N MET A 54 0.55 -7.83 9.59
CA MET A 54 0.89 -8.78 10.65
C MET A 54 -0.14 -9.91 10.87
N PRO A 55 -1.43 -9.62 11.16
CA PRO A 55 -2.45 -10.66 11.28
C PRO A 55 -2.70 -11.35 9.94
N TRP A 56 -2.53 -10.66 8.80
CA TRP A 56 -2.58 -11.30 7.48
C TRP A 56 -1.56 -12.42 7.35
N GLN A 57 -0.30 -12.18 7.72
CA GLN A 57 0.76 -13.19 7.71
C GLN A 57 0.42 -14.38 8.62
N CYS A 58 -0.14 -14.12 9.80
CA CYS A 58 -0.61 -15.18 10.70
C CYS A 58 -1.72 -16.02 10.06
N MET A 59 -2.72 -15.37 9.47
CA MET A 59 -3.81 -16.06 8.78
C MET A 59 -3.33 -16.80 7.53
N ALA A 60 -2.42 -16.23 6.74
CA ALA A 60 -1.87 -16.87 5.54
C ALA A 60 -1.09 -18.14 5.88
N ARG A 61 -0.46 -18.22 7.06
CA ARG A 61 0.16 -19.46 7.56
C ARG A 61 -0.87 -20.49 8.00
N ALA A 62 -1.98 -20.05 8.60
CA ALA A 62 -3.03 -20.94 9.09
C ALA A 62 -3.99 -21.42 7.98
N LEU A 63 -4.19 -20.61 6.94
CA LEU A 63 -5.09 -20.83 5.82
C LEU A 63 -4.37 -20.62 4.48
N PRO A 64 -3.29 -21.38 4.20
CA PRO A 64 -2.42 -21.15 3.04
C PRO A 64 -3.14 -21.28 1.69
N ASP A 65 -4.22 -22.06 1.64
CA ASP A 65 -5.01 -22.27 0.42
C ASP A 65 -6.02 -21.15 0.15
N ARG A 66 -6.25 -20.23 1.11
CA ARG A 66 -7.27 -19.17 1.01
C ARG A 66 -6.69 -17.76 0.86
N LEU A 67 -5.47 -17.54 1.31
CA LEU A 67 -4.85 -16.22 1.34
C LEU A 67 -3.54 -16.19 0.56
N PRO A 68 -3.23 -15.09 -0.17
CA PRO A 68 -1.88 -14.85 -0.62
C PRO A 68 -0.93 -14.69 0.58
N ALA A 69 0.37 -14.88 0.32
CA ALA A 69 1.45 -14.74 1.30
C ALA A 69 1.65 -13.31 1.88
N GLY A 70 0.69 -12.40 1.67
CA GLY A 70 0.70 -11.01 2.10
C GLY A 70 0.84 -10.04 0.94
N HIS A 71 1.07 -8.78 1.28
CA HIS A 71 1.45 -7.75 0.32
C HIS A 71 2.78 -7.11 0.74
N PHE A 72 3.25 -6.09 0.02
CA PHE A 72 4.53 -5.42 0.31
C PHE A 72 4.57 -4.61 1.63
N ALA A 73 3.49 -4.66 2.44
CA ALA A 73 3.42 -4.19 3.82
C ALA A 73 3.93 -2.75 4.05
N SER A 74 3.65 -1.88 3.08
CA SER A 74 3.96 -0.45 3.07
C SER A 74 2.99 0.27 2.13
N ILE A 75 2.94 1.60 2.14
CA ILE A 75 2.36 2.42 1.06
C ILE A 75 3.48 2.97 0.17
N CYS A 76 4.69 3.14 0.72
CA CYS A 76 5.85 3.70 0.03
C CYS A 76 5.54 5.08 -0.55
N SER A 77 4.73 5.89 0.15
CA SER A 77 4.21 7.13 -0.43
C SER A 77 5.32 8.12 -0.79
N THR A 78 5.20 8.73 -1.97
CA THR A 78 6.03 9.85 -2.42
C THR A 78 5.31 11.16 -2.14
N VAL A 79 5.94 12.00 -1.32
CA VAL A 79 5.44 13.33 -0.99
C VAL A 79 6.35 14.38 -1.60
N LEU A 80 5.81 15.18 -2.51
CA LEU A 80 6.50 16.32 -3.11
C LEU A 80 5.72 17.60 -2.79
N ALA A 81 6.41 18.65 -2.42
CA ALA A 81 5.80 19.96 -2.24
C ALA A 81 6.72 21.01 -2.85
N GLY A 82 6.12 22.03 -3.46
CA GLY A 82 6.88 23.07 -4.12
C GLY A 82 6.00 24.12 -4.77
N THR A 83 6.62 24.89 -5.65
CA THR A 83 5.96 25.88 -6.50
C THR A 83 6.08 25.42 -7.93
N HIS A 84 4.96 25.36 -8.63
CA HIS A 84 4.90 24.96 -10.02
C HIS A 84 5.72 25.96 -10.88
N PRO A 85 6.65 25.49 -11.73
CA PRO A 85 7.54 26.37 -12.50
C PRO A 85 6.79 27.29 -13.46
N ASP A 86 5.78 26.77 -14.18
CA ASP A 86 5.05 27.58 -15.19
C ASP A 86 3.95 28.48 -14.61
N THR A 87 3.22 28.02 -13.59
CA THR A 87 2.04 28.73 -13.05
C THR A 87 2.35 29.55 -11.80
N GLY A 88 3.47 29.29 -11.12
CA GLY A 88 3.80 29.90 -9.83
C GLY A 88 2.90 29.45 -8.67
N HIS A 89 1.97 28.53 -8.88
CA HIS A 89 1.10 28.01 -7.83
C HIS A 89 1.83 27.03 -6.92
N ARG A 90 1.54 27.07 -5.62
CA ARG A 90 2.02 26.03 -4.69
C ARG A 90 1.29 24.72 -4.95
N PHE A 91 2.02 23.61 -4.90
CA PHE A 91 1.45 22.28 -4.97
C PHE A 91 1.96 21.39 -3.82
N THR A 92 1.19 20.37 -3.51
CA THR A 92 1.60 19.25 -2.68
C THR A 92 1.03 17.98 -3.31
N MET A 93 1.91 17.09 -3.69
CA MET A 93 1.62 15.76 -4.21
C MET A 93 1.82 14.75 -3.08
N VAL A 94 0.85 13.88 -2.87
CA VAL A 94 0.96 12.71 -2.00
C VAL A 94 0.49 11.54 -2.85
N GLU A 95 1.44 10.73 -3.30
CA GLU A 95 1.17 9.63 -4.21
C GLU A 95 1.54 8.31 -3.50
N PRO A 96 0.59 7.37 -3.35
CA PRO A 96 0.91 6.04 -2.86
C PRO A 96 1.60 5.26 -3.97
N GLN A 97 2.65 4.49 -3.67
CA GLN A 97 3.36 3.74 -4.71
C GLN A 97 2.75 2.34 -4.89
N MET A 98 2.85 1.82 -6.11
CA MET A 98 2.39 0.47 -6.46
C MET A 98 3.47 -0.58 -6.15
N GLY A 99 3.06 -1.66 -5.50
CA GLY A 99 3.96 -2.73 -5.06
C GLY A 99 3.51 -4.11 -5.50
N GLY A 100 4.34 -5.10 -5.19
CA GLY A 100 4.04 -6.50 -5.46
C GLY A 100 3.24 -7.15 -4.33
N TRP A 101 2.29 -8.02 -4.70
CA TRP A 101 1.61 -8.89 -3.75
C TRP A 101 2.26 -10.28 -3.71
N GLY A 102 2.16 -10.95 -2.56
CA GLY A 102 2.59 -12.33 -2.42
C GLY A 102 1.79 -13.29 -3.28
N ALA A 103 2.43 -14.38 -3.67
CA ALA A 103 1.79 -15.52 -4.32
C ALA A 103 0.65 -16.11 -3.48
N THR A 104 -0.30 -16.74 -4.15
CA THR A 104 -1.29 -17.64 -3.51
C THR A 104 -0.84 -19.10 -3.66
N ALA A 105 -1.59 -20.03 -3.09
CA ALA A 105 -1.34 -21.46 -3.31
C ALA A 105 -1.46 -21.91 -4.78
N SER A 106 -2.19 -21.18 -5.62
CA SER A 106 -2.53 -21.61 -7.00
C SER A 106 -2.14 -20.63 -8.11
N ARG A 107 -1.72 -19.41 -7.78
CA ARG A 107 -1.35 -18.38 -8.75
C ARG A 107 -0.25 -17.46 -8.23
N ASP A 108 0.48 -16.88 -9.18
CA ASP A 108 1.46 -15.83 -8.95
C ASP A 108 0.87 -14.63 -8.23
N GLY A 109 1.76 -13.91 -7.54
CA GLY A 109 1.48 -12.63 -6.93
C GLY A 109 1.11 -11.58 -7.99
N LEU A 110 0.36 -10.58 -7.58
CA LEU A 110 -0.01 -9.49 -8.47
C LEU A 110 1.10 -8.44 -8.52
N ASP A 111 1.47 -8.05 -9.73
CA ASP A 111 2.43 -6.98 -10.01
C ASP A 111 1.75 -5.60 -9.91
N ALA A 112 2.51 -4.58 -9.48
CA ALA A 112 2.10 -3.17 -9.46
C ALA A 112 0.67 -2.90 -8.92
N MET A 113 0.34 -3.49 -7.78
CA MET A 113 -0.91 -3.25 -7.08
C MET A 113 -0.72 -2.37 -5.85
N TYR A 114 -1.75 -1.62 -5.50
CA TYR A 114 -1.77 -0.90 -4.24
C TYR A 114 -1.89 -1.84 -3.05
N SER A 115 -1.61 -1.30 -1.86
CA SER A 115 -1.74 -2.04 -0.61
C SER A 115 -3.21 -2.40 -0.33
N THR A 116 -3.42 -3.34 0.58
CA THR A 116 -4.75 -3.84 0.99
C THR A 116 -5.74 -2.75 1.44
N ASN A 117 -5.24 -1.59 1.83
CA ASN A 117 -6.06 -0.45 2.28
C ASN A 117 -6.51 0.50 1.15
N HIS A 118 -6.24 0.16 -0.12
CA HIS A 118 -6.45 1.02 -1.30
C HIS A 118 -7.18 0.26 -2.42
N GLY A 119 -8.26 -0.43 -2.09
CA GLY A 119 -9.01 -1.26 -3.05
C GLY A 119 -9.73 -0.47 -4.15
N ASP A 120 -9.89 0.84 -3.98
CA ASP A 120 -10.57 1.78 -4.86
C ASP A 120 -9.63 2.88 -5.41
N THR A 121 -8.33 2.74 -5.20
CA THR A 121 -7.33 3.71 -5.65
C THR A 121 -6.83 3.36 -7.04
N PHE A 122 -6.76 4.36 -7.91
CA PHE A 122 -6.28 4.23 -9.28
C PHE A 122 -4.93 4.93 -9.44
N ASN A 123 -4.12 4.44 -10.38
CA ASN A 123 -2.88 5.10 -10.74
C ASN A 123 -3.16 6.47 -11.34
N CYS A 124 -2.35 7.46 -10.94
CA CYS A 124 -2.38 8.77 -11.56
C CYS A 124 -1.66 8.67 -12.91
N PRO A 125 -2.33 8.96 -14.04
CA PRO A 125 -1.65 9.00 -15.34
C PRO A 125 -0.50 10.01 -15.32
N VAL A 126 0.57 9.68 -16.05
CA VAL A 126 1.77 10.51 -16.12
C VAL A 126 1.45 11.93 -16.59
N GLU A 127 0.56 12.08 -17.58
CA GLU A 127 0.17 13.37 -18.14
C GLU A 127 -0.50 14.27 -17.10
N ILE A 128 -1.30 13.67 -16.21
CA ILE A 128 -1.95 14.40 -15.12
C ILE A 128 -0.94 14.79 -14.05
N CYS A 129 0.02 13.91 -13.76
CA CYS A 129 1.09 14.17 -12.79
C CYS A 129 1.94 15.36 -13.24
N GLU A 130 2.43 15.35 -14.48
CA GLU A 130 3.26 16.41 -15.03
C GLU A 130 2.51 17.75 -15.11
N ALA A 131 1.28 17.74 -15.62
CA ALA A 131 0.48 18.96 -15.77
C ALA A 131 0.09 19.59 -14.43
N ARG A 132 -0.07 18.80 -13.37
CA ARG A 132 -0.54 19.29 -12.07
C ARG A 132 0.59 19.74 -11.15
N TYR A 133 1.73 19.06 -11.21
CA TYR A 133 2.83 19.26 -10.26
C TYR A 133 4.05 19.91 -10.90
N GLY A 134 4.07 20.08 -12.22
CA GLY A 134 5.19 20.72 -12.93
C GLY A 134 6.50 19.95 -12.80
N ILE A 135 6.39 18.63 -12.69
CA ILE A 135 7.50 17.67 -12.71
C ILE A 135 7.54 16.97 -14.06
N ASP A 136 8.70 16.45 -14.46
CA ASP A 136 8.82 15.52 -15.59
C ASP A 136 9.04 14.11 -15.08
N VAL A 137 8.27 13.18 -15.62
CA VAL A 137 8.43 11.75 -15.39
C VAL A 137 9.25 11.16 -16.52
N GLY A 138 10.50 10.81 -16.23
CA GLY A 138 11.41 10.28 -17.26
C GLY A 138 10.98 8.92 -17.82
N TYR A 139 10.58 8.01 -16.94
CA TYR A 139 10.09 6.67 -17.31
C TYR A 139 9.33 6.04 -16.14
N GLU A 140 8.46 5.09 -16.44
CA GLU A 140 7.81 4.19 -15.48
C GLU A 140 7.89 2.76 -16.05
N HIS A 141 8.25 1.78 -15.23
CA HIS A 141 8.37 0.38 -15.65
C HIS A 141 8.05 -0.56 -14.49
N LEU A 142 7.82 -1.85 -14.74
CA LEU A 142 7.79 -2.85 -13.66
C LEU A 142 9.21 -3.20 -13.23
N ASN A 143 9.48 -3.21 -11.93
CA ASN A 143 10.77 -3.62 -11.40
C ASN A 143 10.87 -5.15 -11.44
N GLU A 144 11.41 -5.68 -12.53
CA GLU A 144 11.58 -7.12 -12.76
C GLU A 144 12.61 -7.71 -11.79
N THR A 145 12.14 -8.30 -10.70
CA THR A 145 12.97 -9.10 -9.78
C THR A 145 12.68 -10.58 -9.97
N ALA A 146 13.75 -11.38 -10.09
CA ALA A 146 13.69 -12.82 -10.38
C ALA A 146 13.51 -13.71 -9.14
N ASP A 147 12.74 -13.27 -8.14
CA ASP A 147 12.64 -14.01 -6.86
C ASP A 147 11.48 -15.03 -6.90
N ALA A 148 11.64 -16.08 -7.70
CA ALA A 148 10.72 -17.21 -7.78
C ALA A 148 11.27 -18.39 -6.93
N ARG A 149 11.05 -18.36 -5.62
CA ARG A 149 11.29 -19.55 -4.78
C ARG A 149 10.04 -20.44 -4.78
N ARG A 150 9.95 -21.28 -5.82
CA ARG A 150 8.87 -22.23 -6.25
C ARG A 150 8.25 -21.78 -7.57
N ASN A 151 7.54 -22.69 -8.25
CA ASN A 151 6.84 -22.48 -9.54
C ASN A 151 5.77 -21.36 -9.52
N ILE A 152 5.69 -20.58 -8.42
CA ILE A 152 4.79 -19.46 -8.22
C ILE A 152 5.61 -18.27 -7.69
N ARG A 153 5.58 -17.13 -8.37
CA ARG A 153 6.41 -15.94 -8.07
C ARG A 153 5.64 -14.90 -7.23
N ALA A 154 6.38 -14.10 -6.47
CA ALA A 154 5.82 -12.88 -5.87
C ALA A 154 5.69 -11.79 -6.93
N GLY A 155 4.77 -10.84 -6.70
CA GLY A 155 4.59 -9.69 -7.55
C GLY A 155 5.77 -8.71 -7.49
N CYS A 156 5.99 -8.01 -8.58
CA CYS A 156 6.97 -6.96 -8.77
C CYS A 156 6.36 -5.60 -8.39
N LYS A 157 7.22 -4.73 -7.86
CA LYS A 157 6.84 -3.33 -7.61
C LYS A 157 6.84 -2.57 -8.94
N ALA A 158 6.03 -1.51 -9.04
CA ALA A 158 6.30 -0.51 -10.06
C ALA A 158 7.66 0.15 -9.72
N GLY A 159 8.49 0.33 -10.74
CA GLY A 159 9.67 1.17 -10.67
C GLY A 159 9.21 2.61 -10.47
N THR A 160 9.75 3.26 -9.45
CA THR A 160 9.37 4.63 -9.13
C THR A 160 9.77 5.55 -10.29
N PRO A 161 8.86 6.36 -10.84
CA PRO A 161 9.23 7.35 -11.83
C PRO A 161 10.28 8.26 -11.23
N THR A 162 11.46 8.33 -11.84
CA THR A 162 12.52 9.22 -11.36
C THR A 162 12.14 10.63 -11.78
N PRO A 163 11.72 11.51 -10.84
CA PRO A 163 11.33 12.85 -11.20
C PRO A 163 12.60 13.64 -11.52
N SER A 164 12.63 14.28 -12.68
CA SER A 164 13.67 15.28 -12.96
C SER A 164 13.05 16.66 -12.96
N ALA A 165 13.76 17.65 -12.42
CA ALA A 165 13.32 19.04 -12.53
C ALA A 165 13.26 19.41 -14.02
N ARG A 166 12.12 19.97 -14.47
CA ARG A 166 12.06 20.64 -15.78
C ARG A 166 13.20 21.65 -15.82
N ARG A 167 14.15 21.45 -16.76
CA ARG A 167 15.14 22.48 -17.04
C ARG A 167 14.34 23.69 -17.51
N SER A 168 14.47 24.82 -16.80
CA SER A 168 13.98 26.10 -17.28
C SER A 168 14.51 26.28 -18.71
N ALA A 169 13.61 26.30 -19.69
CA ALA A 169 13.97 26.89 -20.98
C ALA A 169 14.37 28.34 -20.69
N ALA A 170 15.60 28.69 -21.03
CA ALA A 170 16.08 30.07 -21.04
C ALA A 170 15.48 30.82 -22.24
#